data_AF-A0AA41S7H3-F1
#
_entry.id   AF-A0AA41S7H3-F1
#
_cell.length_a   1.000
_cell.length_b   1.000
_cell.length_c   1.000
_cell.angle_alpha   90.00
_cell.angle_beta   90.00
_cell.angle_gamma   90.00
#
_symmetry.space_group_name_H-M   'P 1'
#
loop_
_entity.id
_entity.type
_entity.pdbx_description
1 polymer ?
#
loop_
_entity_poly.entity_id
_entity_poly.type
_entity_poly.pdbx_seq_one_letter_code
_entity_poly.pdbx_strand_id
1 'polypeptide(L)'
;MSSRNFKSIAPTETLEIEKGLSVVPRVKLLLTIYRSDRSVKPIDEWQLKRSLLDYLKKNSLLTIPEEDLEIHSFKDLSKRNREDPVASGTLYVRDLGFILHKDKAELLLENKKEGEVDEEWKVVEKKFFEWRSSFVKKLDGIELSLQGVKFKANAVVPITDDFNELKKSWEEFYAFDSRGVFSRIGKRQPDTLILRGVPSRWFAETRVSLEPSVLVSHTIFEVFGNIKNLNATGDVDLLKNGEEGEDSIASGLQCKIVVQFEKYDDFCNAMKVLCGRSMQKQGSRLRAEYEVTWDKGDFFRNSDQRNGRLQDTVEHHNKRPSIHSRLTQNDSEGSHPKRFKVEFPCSTEEDGHVDHLQIKYWKTKAYRLNS
;
A
#
# COMPACT_ATOMS: atom_id res chain seq x y z
N MET A 1 21.95 -21.95 1.13
CA MET A 1 21.42 -22.48 -0.14
C MET A 1 21.99 -21.65 -1.30
N SER A 2 21.78 -22.02 -2.56
CA SER A 2 22.25 -21.22 -3.70
C SER A 2 21.41 -19.94 -3.82
N SER A 3 22.05 -18.77 -3.72
CA SER A 3 21.41 -17.47 -3.96
C SER A 3 21.10 -17.31 -5.45
N ARG A 4 19.85 -17.54 -5.86
CA ARG A 4 19.37 -17.14 -7.19
C ARG A 4 19.55 -15.62 -7.32
N ASN A 5 19.97 -15.15 -8.49
CA ASN A 5 20.15 -13.72 -8.72
C ASN A 5 18.82 -13.08 -9.15
N PHE A 6 18.03 -12.60 -8.18
CA PHE A 6 16.69 -12.04 -8.41
C PHE A 6 16.67 -10.74 -9.23
N LYS A 7 17.85 -10.16 -9.55
CA LYS A 7 17.99 -8.89 -10.27
C LYS A 7 17.45 -8.93 -11.71
N SER A 8 17.43 -10.10 -12.35
CA SER A 8 17.10 -10.28 -13.78
C SER A 8 15.76 -10.98 -14.08
N ILE A 9 14.90 -11.22 -13.08
CA ILE A 9 13.58 -11.86 -13.29
C ILE A 9 12.68 -10.98 -14.16
N ALA A 10 12.17 -11.51 -15.27
CA ALA A 10 11.40 -10.72 -16.24
C ALA A 10 9.99 -10.37 -15.71
N PRO A 11 9.39 -9.22 -16.07
CA PRO A 11 8.04 -8.85 -15.64
C PRO A 11 6.93 -9.84 -16.05
N THR A 12 7.20 -10.68 -17.06
CA THR A 12 6.32 -11.73 -17.57
C THR A 12 6.69 -13.14 -17.10
N GLU A 13 7.63 -13.26 -16.16
CA GLU A 13 8.07 -14.52 -15.58
C GLU A 13 7.36 -14.82 -14.24
N THR A 14 7.02 -16.10 -14.04
CA THR A 14 6.50 -16.63 -12.77
C THR A 14 7.66 -17.14 -11.92
N LEU A 15 7.79 -16.62 -10.70
CA LEU A 15 8.77 -17.13 -9.74
C LEU A 15 8.15 -18.22 -8.86
N GLU A 16 8.77 -19.40 -8.80
CA GLU A 16 8.51 -20.40 -7.78
C GLU A 16 9.20 -20.04 -6.45
N ILE A 17 8.46 -20.17 -5.36
CA ILE A 17 8.85 -19.90 -3.96
C ILE A 17 8.65 -21.20 -3.15
N GLU A 18 9.24 -21.24 -1.95
CA GLU A 18 9.05 -22.30 -0.95
C GLU A 18 7.57 -22.63 -0.64
N LYS A 19 7.37 -23.81 -0.04
CA LYS A 19 6.05 -24.36 0.36
C LYS A 19 5.00 -24.52 -0.76
N GLY A 20 5.45 -24.55 -2.01
CA GLY A 20 4.57 -24.68 -3.18
C GLY A 20 3.75 -23.42 -3.47
N LEU A 21 4.31 -22.25 -3.16
CA LEU A 21 3.79 -20.95 -3.59
C LEU A 21 4.54 -20.49 -4.84
N SER A 22 3.84 -19.80 -5.73
CA SER A 22 4.42 -19.17 -6.92
C SER A 22 3.86 -17.76 -7.05
N VAL A 23 4.70 -16.81 -7.43
CA VAL A 23 4.31 -15.42 -7.68
C VAL A 23 4.25 -15.20 -9.19
N VAL A 24 3.01 -15.09 -9.68
CA VAL A 24 2.59 -15.16 -11.10
C VAL A 24 2.35 -13.74 -11.62
N PRO A 25 2.84 -13.37 -12.82
CA PRO A 25 2.75 -12.00 -13.31
C PRO A 25 1.32 -11.57 -13.69
N ARG A 26 1.02 -10.28 -13.51
CA ARG A 26 -0.25 -9.63 -13.86
C ARG A 26 -0.04 -8.16 -14.22
N VAL A 27 -1.01 -7.55 -14.89
CA VAL A 27 -1.22 -6.10 -14.81
C VAL A 27 -2.57 -5.85 -14.16
N LYS A 28 -2.56 -5.21 -12.99
CA LYS A 28 -3.75 -4.66 -12.33
C LYS A 28 -3.97 -3.23 -12.83
N LEU A 29 -5.18 -2.91 -13.28
CA LEU A 29 -5.64 -1.55 -13.50
C LEU A 29 -6.83 -1.26 -12.59
N LEU A 30 -6.81 -0.11 -11.91
CA LEU A 30 -7.97 0.45 -11.26
C LEU A 30 -8.79 1.24 -12.30
N LEU A 31 -10.09 0.98 -12.36
CA LEU A 31 -11.03 1.64 -13.24
C LEU A 31 -11.94 2.57 -12.43
N THR A 32 -12.05 3.82 -12.86
CA THR A 32 -12.93 4.82 -12.23
C THR A 32 -13.92 5.33 -13.26
N ILE A 33 -15.22 5.14 -13.02
CA ILE A 33 -16.26 5.29 -14.03
C ILE A 33 -17.20 6.44 -13.63
N TYR A 34 -17.33 7.40 -14.54
CA TYR A 34 -18.08 8.64 -14.40
C TYR A 34 -19.28 8.67 -15.36
N ARG A 35 -20.33 9.43 -15.04
CA ARG A 35 -21.41 9.74 -15.99
C ARG A 35 -21.02 10.90 -16.89
N SER A 36 -21.13 10.74 -18.20
CA SER A 36 -21.05 11.88 -19.14
C SER A 36 -22.39 12.64 -19.18
N ASP A 37 -23.50 11.89 -19.12
CA ASP A 37 -24.87 12.41 -19.21
C ASP A 37 -25.51 12.75 -17.86
N ARG A 38 -26.60 13.53 -17.89
CA ARG A 38 -27.37 13.98 -16.71
C ARG A 38 -28.31 12.89 -16.13
N SER A 39 -28.19 11.63 -16.53
CA SER A 39 -29.15 10.59 -16.16
C SER A 39 -28.82 9.94 -14.81
N VAL A 40 -29.76 9.97 -13.86
CA VAL A 40 -29.60 9.37 -12.52
C VAL A 40 -30.03 7.89 -12.48
N LYS A 41 -30.21 7.24 -13.65
CA LYS A 41 -30.55 5.81 -13.74
C LYS A 41 -29.56 4.94 -12.94
N PRO A 42 -30.04 3.84 -12.30
CA PRO A 42 -29.15 2.84 -11.72
C PRO A 42 -28.26 2.22 -12.80
N ILE A 43 -27.08 1.75 -12.40
CA ILE A 43 -26.10 1.14 -13.31
C ILE A 43 -26.29 -0.37 -13.25
N ASP A 44 -26.49 -0.98 -14.42
CA ASP A 44 -26.38 -2.43 -14.56
C ASP A 44 -24.89 -2.79 -14.67
N GLU A 45 -24.33 -3.27 -13.57
CA GLU A 45 -22.92 -3.65 -13.45
C GLU A 45 -22.51 -4.71 -14.47
N TRP A 46 -23.40 -5.66 -14.77
CA TRP A 46 -23.12 -6.74 -15.73
C TRP A 46 -23.13 -6.24 -17.17
N GLN A 47 -24.04 -5.33 -17.55
CA GLN A 47 -24.01 -4.68 -18.87
C GLN A 47 -22.79 -3.78 -19.05
N LEU A 48 -22.39 -3.05 -18.00
CA LEU A 48 -21.17 -2.23 -17.98
C LEU A 48 -19.91 -3.09 -18.12
N LYS A 49 -19.82 -4.18 -17.34
CA LYS A 49 -18.77 -5.19 -17.41
C LYS A 49 -18.66 -5.82 -18.78
N ARG A 50 -19.77 -6.29 -19.35
CA ARG A 50 -19.83 -6.89 -20.68
C ARG A 50 -19.40 -5.91 -21.77
N SER A 51 -19.83 -4.65 -21.70
CA SER A 51 -19.47 -3.62 -22.68
C SER A 51 -17.99 -3.21 -22.59
N LEU A 52 -17.37 -3.27 -21.41
CA LEU A 52 -15.92 -3.15 -21.24
C LEU A 52 -15.18 -4.33 -21.88
N LEU A 53 -15.62 -5.58 -21.66
CA LEU A 53 -15.03 -6.77 -22.27
C LEU A 53 -15.17 -6.79 -23.80
N ASP A 54 -16.33 -6.39 -24.33
CA ASP A 54 -16.56 -6.26 -25.78
C ASP A 54 -15.71 -5.12 -26.39
N TYR A 55 -15.52 -4.00 -25.68
CA TYR A 55 -14.59 -2.93 -26.07
C TYR A 55 -13.13 -3.43 -26.10
N LEU A 56 -12.69 -4.13 -25.05
CA LEU A 56 -11.34 -4.69 -24.92
C LEU A 56 -11.05 -5.65 -26.08
N LYS A 57 -11.94 -6.63 -26.29
CA LYS A 57 -11.85 -7.64 -27.35
C LYS A 57 -11.77 -7.00 -28.75
N LYS A 58 -12.49 -5.90 -28.98
CA LYS A 58 -12.50 -5.17 -30.25
C LYS A 58 -11.24 -4.32 -30.49
N ASN A 59 -10.73 -3.63 -29.46
CA ASN A 59 -9.72 -2.57 -29.63
C ASN A 59 -8.30 -2.92 -29.16
N SER A 60 -8.15 -3.98 -28.34
CA SER A 60 -6.85 -4.42 -27.81
C SER A 60 -6.42 -5.81 -28.28
N LEU A 61 -7.31 -6.56 -28.95
CA LEU A 61 -7.16 -7.99 -29.30
C LEU A 61 -7.00 -8.94 -28.09
N LEU A 62 -7.07 -8.44 -26.87
CA LEU A 62 -7.01 -9.23 -25.65
C LEU A 62 -8.39 -9.81 -25.33
N THR A 63 -8.46 -11.13 -25.17
CA THR A 63 -9.64 -11.81 -24.62
C THR A 63 -9.41 -11.99 -23.12
N ILE A 64 -9.99 -11.10 -22.32
CA ILE A 64 -9.89 -11.14 -20.86
C ILE A 64 -11.08 -11.97 -20.31
N PRO A 65 -10.87 -12.91 -19.39
CA PRO A 65 -11.95 -13.68 -18.75
C PRO A 65 -12.95 -12.80 -17.98
N GLU A 66 -14.16 -13.29 -17.74
CA GLU A 66 -15.17 -12.52 -17.00
C GLU A 66 -14.80 -12.41 -15.50
N GLU A 67 -14.10 -13.41 -14.96
CA GLU A 67 -13.55 -13.42 -13.61
C GLU A 67 -12.35 -12.47 -13.40
N ASP A 68 -11.73 -11.96 -14.47
CA ASP A 68 -10.59 -11.03 -14.41
C ASP A 68 -11.00 -9.55 -14.51
N LEU A 69 -12.31 -9.26 -14.42
CA LEU A 69 -12.87 -7.90 -14.32
C LEU A 69 -13.89 -7.80 -13.17
N GLU A 70 -13.54 -7.04 -12.15
CA GLU A 70 -14.39 -6.69 -11.01
C GLU A 70 -14.98 -5.28 -11.24
N ILE A 71 -16.27 -5.09 -11.01
CA ILE A 71 -16.95 -3.79 -11.10
C ILE A 71 -17.99 -3.69 -9.99
N HIS A 72 -17.99 -2.55 -9.30
CA HIS A 72 -18.94 -2.25 -8.23
C HIS A 72 -19.52 -0.85 -8.44
N SER A 73 -20.84 -0.76 -8.54
CA SER A 73 -21.58 0.50 -8.60
C SER A 73 -21.67 1.11 -7.20
N PHE A 74 -21.53 2.43 -7.11
CA PHE A 74 -21.65 3.11 -5.83
C PHE A 74 -23.12 3.25 -5.44
N LYS A 75 -23.44 2.97 -4.18
CA LYS A 75 -24.76 3.21 -3.60
C LYS A 75 -25.06 4.72 -3.56
N ASP A 76 -26.34 5.06 -3.47
CA ASP A 76 -26.85 6.44 -3.40
C ASP A 76 -26.36 7.38 -4.52
N LEU A 77 -26.47 6.92 -5.77
CA LEU A 77 -26.19 7.66 -7.01
C LEU A 77 -26.99 8.98 -7.20
N SER A 78 -27.88 9.32 -6.26
CA SER A 78 -28.66 10.57 -6.16
C SER A 78 -28.09 11.56 -5.13
N LYS A 79 -27.24 11.13 -4.20
CA LYS A 79 -26.53 11.99 -3.22
C LYS A 79 -25.17 12.45 -3.74
N ARG A 80 -24.58 11.72 -4.70
CA ARG A 80 -23.29 12.03 -5.33
C ARG A 80 -23.40 13.23 -6.29
N ASN A 81 -22.34 14.03 -6.36
CA ASN A 81 -22.20 15.14 -7.28
C ASN A 81 -22.02 14.65 -8.73
N ARG A 82 -22.15 15.55 -9.70
CA ARG A 82 -21.98 15.23 -11.13
C ARG A 82 -20.56 14.73 -11.47
N GLU A 83 -19.55 15.22 -10.76
CA GLU A 83 -18.14 14.92 -11.01
C GLU A 83 -17.63 13.74 -10.17
N ASP A 84 -18.46 13.20 -9.27
CA ASP A 84 -18.12 12.03 -8.46
C ASP A 84 -18.22 10.75 -9.30
N PRO A 85 -17.40 9.73 -9.01
CA PRO A 85 -17.50 8.44 -9.69
C PRO A 85 -18.77 7.69 -9.28
N VAL A 86 -19.35 6.97 -10.23
CA VAL A 86 -20.62 6.23 -10.12
C VAL A 86 -20.43 4.71 -10.12
N ALA A 87 -19.29 4.23 -10.60
CA ALA A 87 -18.80 2.89 -10.35
C ALA A 87 -17.27 2.90 -10.24
N SER A 88 -16.73 1.92 -9.53
CA SER A 88 -15.31 1.56 -9.53
C SER A 88 -15.14 0.15 -10.09
N GLY A 89 -13.91 -0.25 -10.37
CA GLY A 89 -13.61 -1.62 -10.75
C GLY A 89 -12.12 -1.91 -10.80
N THR A 90 -11.79 -3.19 -10.95
CA THR A 90 -10.43 -3.68 -11.14
C THR A 90 -10.38 -4.58 -12.38
N LEU A 91 -9.41 -4.32 -13.26
CA LEU A 91 -9.13 -5.17 -14.41
C LEU A 91 -7.77 -5.85 -14.23
N TYR A 92 -7.73 -7.16 -14.41
CA TYR A 92 -6.51 -7.97 -14.40
C TYR A 92 -6.17 -8.46 -15.82
N VAL A 93 -4.94 -8.21 -16.27
CA VAL A 93 -4.39 -8.88 -17.46
C VAL A 93 -3.36 -9.90 -17.00
N ARG A 94 -3.68 -11.20 -17.15
CA ARG A 94 -2.86 -12.31 -16.62
C ARG A 94 -2.19 -13.16 -17.69
N ASP A 95 -2.80 -13.31 -18.86
CA ASP A 95 -2.05 -13.74 -20.04
C ASP A 95 -1.22 -12.56 -20.53
N LEU A 96 0.10 -12.68 -20.40
CA LEU A 96 1.10 -11.75 -20.89
C LEU A 96 2.02 -12.41 -21.93
N GLY A 97 1.69 -13.64 -22.37
CA GLY A 97 2.49 -14.43 -23.29
C GLY A 97 2.65 -13.78 -24.67
N PHE A 98 1.67 -12.99 -25.10
CA PHE A 98 1.75 -12.23 -26.35
C PHE A 98 2.87 -11.17 -26.39
N ILE A 99 3.38 -10.72 -25.22
CA ILE A 99 4.52 -9.80 -25.14
C ILE A 99 5.83 -10.54 -25.49
N LEU A 100 5.87 -11.84 -25.16
CA LEU A 100 6.95 -12.78 -25.48
C LEU A 100 6.67 -13.44 -26.85
N HIS A 101 6.99 -12.72 -27.94
CA HIS A 101 6.93 -13.30 -29.30
C HIS A 101 7.63 -14.67 -29.34
N LYS A 102 6.89 -15.71 -29.75
CA LYS A 102 7.34 -17.12 -29.74
C LYS A 102 8.71 -17.31 -30.35
N ASP A 103 8.93 -16.68 -31.51
CA ASP A 103 10.14 -16.76 -32.33
C ASP A 103 11.43 -16.30 -31.60
N LYS A 104 11.32 -15.66 -30.43
CA LYS A 104 12.45 -15.38 -29.53
C LYS A 104 12.47 -16.20 -28.24
N ALA A 105 11.36 -16.80 -27.84
CA ALA A 105 11.33 -17.64 -26.63
C ALA A 105 12.12 -18.95 -26.81
N GLU A 106 12.15 -19.51 -28.02
CA GLU A 106 12.95 -20.71 -28.33
C GLU A 106 14.46 -20.42 -28.34
N LEU A 107 14.88 -19.25 -28.85
CA LEU A 107 16.29 -18.83 -28.86
C LEU A 107 16.90 -18.65 -27.45
N LEU A 108 16.07 -18.34 -26.44
CA LEU A 108 16.51 -18.23 -25.02
C LEU A 108 16.94 -19.58 -24.41
N LEU A 109 16.59 -20.72 -25.03
CA LEU A 109 16.98 -22.04 -24.56
C LEU A 109 18.38 -22.45 -25.05
N GLU A 110 18.81 -21.96 -26.22
CA GLU A 110 20.03 -22.46 -26.89
C GLU A 110 21.29 -21.65 -26.55
N ASN A 111 21.21 -20.31 -26.42
CA ASN A 111 22.39 -19.45 -26.32
C ASN A 111 22.65 -18.89 -24.92
N LYS A 112 23.01 -19.76 -23.96
CA LYS A 112 23.36 -19.34 -22.59
C LYS A 112 24.80 -18.82 -22.48
N LYS A 113 24.97 -17.50 -22.66
CA LYS A 113 26.15 -16.74 -22.18
C LYS A 113 25.71 -15.69 -21.18
N GLU A 114 26.30 -15.71 -20.00
CA GLU A 114 25.81 -14.93 -18.83
C GLU A 114 25.83 -13.41 -19.04
N GLY A 115 26.64 -12.89 -19.97
CA GLY A 115 26.71 -11.46 -20.29
C GLY A 115 25.65 -10.94 -21.26
N GLU A 116 25.00 -11.79 -22.06
CA GLU A 116 23.98 -11.36 -23.04
C GLU A 116 22.57 -11.30 -22.41
N VAL A 117 22.30 -12.22 -21.47
CA VAL A 117 21.05 -12.28 -20.68
C VAL A 117 20.72 -10.94 -20.01
N ASP A 118 21.74 -10.22 -19.55
CA ASP A 118 21.58 -8.99 -18.77
C ASP A 118 21.18 -7.77 -19.62
N GLU A 119 21.30 -7.83 -20.95
CA GLU A 119 20.70 -6.85 -21.88
C GLU A 119 19.35 -7.32 -22.42
N GLU A 120 19.15 -8.62 -22.61
CA GLU A 120 17.88 -9.15 -23.13
C GLU A 120 16.70 -8.94 -22.16
N TRP A 121 16.87 -9.11 -20.83
CA TRP A 121 15.79 -8.82 -19.89
C TRP A 121 15.40 -7.33 -19.89
N LYS A 122 16.36 -6.41 -20.11
CA LYS A 122 16.08 -4.97 -20.24
C LYS A 122 15.22 -4.68 -21.46
N VAL A 123 15.43 -5.39 -22.57
CA VAL A 123 14.58 -5.28 -23.78
C VAL A 123 13.17 -5.82 -23.52
N VAL A 124 13.02 -6.94 -22.81
CA VAL A 124 11.71 -7.48 -22.42
C VAL A 124 10.97 -6.54 -21.45
N GLU A 125 11.67 -6.05 -20.43
CA GLU A 125 11.12 -5.11 -19.44
C GLU A 125 10.69 -3.78 -20.09
N LYS A 126 11.52 -3.23 -20.99
CA LYS A 126 11.16 -2.04 -21.77
C LYS A 126 9.91 -2.27 -22.62
N LYS A 127 9.82 -3.37 -23.36
CA LYS A 127 8.63 -3.73 -24.17
C LYS A 127 7.38 -3.88 -23.31
N PHE A 128 7.50 -4.52 -22.14
CA PHE A 128 6.41 -4.66 -21.19
C PHE A 128 5.91 -3.30 -20.70
N PHE A 129 6.80 -2.38 -20.31
CA PHE A 129 6.42 -1.04 -19.89
C PHE A 129 5.83 -0.20 -21.03
N GLU A 130 6.40 -0.25 -22.24
CA GLU A 130 5.87 0.43 -23.43
C GLU A 130 4.45 -0.06 -23.77
N TRP A 131 4.23 -1.38 -23.77
CA TRP A 131 2.90 -1.96 -23.98
C TRP A 131 1.93 -1.56 -22.86
N ARG A 132 2.32 -1.71 -21.58
CA ARG A 132 1.46 -1.38 -20.42
C ARG A 132 1.03 0.08 -20.46
N SER A 133 1.96 1.00 -20.73
CA SER A 133 1.66 2.43 -20.87
C SER A 133 0.81 2.74 -22.12
N SER A 134 0.94 1.99 -23.21
CA SER A 134 0.04 2.10 -24.38
C SER A 134 -1.37 1.60 -24.05
N PHE A 135 -1.48 0.47 -23.34
CA PHE A 135 -2.74 -0.14 -22.94
C PHE A 135 -3.53 0.75 -21.96
N VAL A 136 -2.87 1.31 -20.95
CA VAL A 136 -3.44 2.32 -20.05
C VAL A 136 -3.97 3.52 -20.84
N LYS A 137 -3.16 4.10 -21.73
CA LYS A 137 -3.57 5.26 -22.57
C LYS A 137 -4.69 4.95 -23.57
N LYS A 138 -4.99 3.68 -23.86
CA LYS A 138 -6.12 3.26 -24.70
C LYS A 138 -7.41 3.06 -23.89
N LEU A 139 -7.30 2.83 -22.58
CA LEU A 139 -8.44 2.65 -21.67
C LEU A 139 -8.76 3.91 -20.88
N ASP A 140 -7.80 4.80 -20.67
CA ASP A 140 -8.02 6.04 -19.95
C ASP A 140 -8.84 7.04 -20.78
N GLY A 141 -10.01 7.37 -20.25
CA GLY A 141 -10.95 8.33 -20.81
C GLY A 141 -11.87 7.81 -21.91
N ILE A 142 -12.03 6.49 -22.05
CA ILE A 142 -12.94 5.91 -23.06
C ILE A 142 -14.40 6.23 -22.75
N GLU A 143 -15.18 6.53 -23.80
CA GLU A 143 -16.65 6.60 -23.70
C GLU A 143 -17.30 5.24 -23.98
N LEU A 144 -18.20 4.83 -23.09
CA LEU A 144 -19.04 3.64 -23.21
C LEU A 144 -20.52 4.07 -23.26
N SER A 145 -21.32 3.46 -24.13
CA SER A 145 -22.75 3.74 -24.24
C SER A 145 -23.59 2.53 -23.81
N LEU A 146 -24.38 2.70 -22.75
CA LEU A 146 -25.30 1.68 -22.20
C LEU A 146 -26.73 2.19 -22.27
N GLN A 147 -27.61 1.53 -23.02
CA GLN A 147 -29.03 1.89 -23.14
C GLN A 147 -29.30 3.38 -23.45
N GLY A 148 -28.41 4.01 -24.24
CA GLY A 148 -28.49 5.43 -24.60
C GLY A 148 -27.92 6.41 -23.55
N VAL A 149 -27.29 5.92 -22.47
CA VAL A 149 -26.54 6.73 -21.49
C VAL A 149 -25.05 6.54 -21.71
N LYS A 150 -24.30 7.64 -21.76
CA LYS A 150 -22.84 7.66 -21.86
C LYS A 150 -22.15 7.68 -20.49
N PHE A 151 -21.13 6.85 -20.37
CA PHE A 151 -20.20 6.78 -19.25
C PHE A 151 -18.78 7.03 -19.76
N LYS A 152 -17.93 7.65 -18.94
CA LYS A 152 -16.50 7.78 -19.17
C LYS A 152 -15.75 6.91 -18.18
N ALA A 153 -14.94 5.97 -18.65
CA ALA A 153 -14.04 5.20 -17.80
C ALA A 153 -12.62 5.77 -17.87
N ASN A 154 -12.01 6.02 -16.73
CA ASN A 154 -10.58 6.32 -16.58
C ASN A 154 -9.86 5.05 -16.08
N ALA A 155 -8.56 4.92 -16.40
CA ALA A 155 -7.79 3.71 -16.08
C ALA A 155 -6.39 4.06 -15.54
N VAL A 156 -6.04 3.52 -14.38
CA VAL A 156 -4.79 3.86 -13.65
C VAL A 156 -4.09 2.59 -13.14
N VAL A 157 -2.77 2.52 -13.27
CA VAL A 157 -1.96 1.49 -12.59
C VAL A 157 -1.81 1.91 -11.11
N PRO A 158 -2.15 1.06 -10.12
CA PRO A 158 -1.92 1.40 -8.73
C PRO A 158 -0.41 1.44 -8.42
N ILE A 159 0.02 2.43 -7.64
CA ILE A 159 1.44 2.63 -7.28
C ILE A 159 2.06 1.37 -6.66
N THR A 160 1.27 0.57 -5.95
CA THR A 160 1.70 -0.71 -5.32
C THR A 160 1.96 -1.85 -6.31
N ASP A 161 1.59 -1.70 -7.59
CA ASP A 161 1.98 -2.57 -8.70
C ASP A 161 3.00 -1.91 -9.66
N ASP A 162 3.53 -0.73 -9.34
CA ASP A 162 4.64 -0.10 -10.05
C ASP A 162 5.87 0.10 -9.16
N PHE A 163 6.85 -0.79 -9.32
CA PHE A 163 8.11 -0.73 -8.57
C PHE A 163 8.85 0.61 -8.75
N ASN A 164 8.77 1.28 -9.90
CA ASN A 164 9.50 2.52 -10.16
C ASN A 164 8.82 3.72 -9.51
N GLU A 165 7.49 3.82 -9.57
CA GLU A 165 6.73 4.85 -8.85
C GLU A 165 6.79 4.64 -7.33
N LEU A 166 6.67 3.39 -6.87
CA LEU A 166 6.79 3.05 -5.45
C LEU A 166 8.20 3.35 -4.92
N LYS A 167 9.25 3.03 -5.71
CA LYS A 167 10.64 3.39 -5.41
C LYS A 167 10.82 4.90 -5.29
N LYS A 168 10.36 5.64 -6.29
CA LYS A 168 10.36 7.11 -6.25
C LYS A 168 9.65 7.64 -5.00
N SER A 169 8.53 7.03 -4.57
CA SER A 169 7.80 7.46 -3.38
C SER A 169 8.59 7.33 -2.08
N TRP A 170 9.49 6.34 -1.94
CA TRP A 170 10.34 6.21 -0.76
C TRP A 170 11.61 7.06 -0.86
N GLU A 171 12.17 7.22 -2.05
CA GLU A 171 13.29 8.13 -2.29
C GLU A 171 12.89 9.60 -2.04
N GLU A 172 11.70 10.03 -2.48
CA GLU A 172 11.13 11.34 -2.17
C GLU A 172 10.82 11.51 -0.68
N PHE A 173 10.26 10.50 -0.01
CA PHE A 173 9.98 10.55 1.43
C PHE A 173 11.26 10.81 2.25
N TYR A 174 12.30 10.00 2.08
CA TYR A 174 13.55 10.19 2.81
C TYR A 174 14.34 11.44 2.36
N ALA A 175 14.13 11.92 1.13
CA ALA A 175 14.68 13.20 0.69
C ALA A 175 14.02 14.42 1.38
N PHE A 176 12.70 14.42 1.55
CA PHE A 176 11.96 15.60 2.06
C PHE A 176 11.70 15.61 3.57
N ASP A 177 11.61 14.43 4.22
CA ASP A 177 11.51 14.30 5.69
C ASP A 177 12.86 14.53 6.41
N SER A 178 13.93 14.74 5.62
CA SER A 178 15.24 15.23 6.10
C SER A 178 15.19 16.58 6.84
N ARG A 179 14.06 17.28 6.82
CA ARG A 179 13.79 18.51 7.60
C ARG A 179 13.17 18.25 8.98
N GLY A 180 12.86 17.00 9.32
CA GLY A 180 12.26 16.59 10.59
C GLY A 180 13.27 16.01 11.61
N VAL A 181 12.72 15.36 12.64
CA VAL A 181 13.48 14.70 13.74
C VAL A 181 14.46 13.64 13.22
N PHE A 182 14.18 13.04 12.07
CA PHE A 182 14.99 12.00 11.44
C PHE A 182 16.32 12.48 10.86
N SER A 183 16.53 13.80 10.74
CA SER A 183 17.77 14.45 10.26
C SER A 183 19.06 14.01 10.98
N ARG A 184 18.96 13.44 12.18
CA ARG A 184 20.11 12.93 12.96
C ARG A 184 20.55 11.51 12.59
N ILE A 185 19.81 10.81 11.73
CA ILE A 185 20.08 9.44 11.29
C ILE A 185 20.45 9.51 9.79
N GLY A 186 21.74 9.31 9.49
CA GLY A 186 22.28 9.52 8.15
C GLY A 186 21.68 8.60 7.06
N LYS A 187 21.62 9.12 5.82
CA LYS A 187 21.16 8.47 4.57
C LYS A 187 20.28 7.22 4.80
N ARG A 188 19.09 7.43 5.33
CA ARG A 188 18.18 6.33 5.62
C ARG A 188 17.58 5.76 4.32
N GLN A 189 17.53 4.43 4.25
CA GLN A 189 16.85 3.65 3.23
C GLN A 189 15.73 2.82 3.89
N PRO A 190 14.67 2.46 3.16
CA PRO A 190 13.69 1.50 3.64
C PRO A 190 14.31 0.09 3.61
N ASP A 191 14.17 -0.63 4.71
CA ASP A 191 14.61 -2.02 4.88
C ASP A 191 13.44 -2.99 5.07
N THR A 192 12.23 -2.46 5.24
CA THR A 192 11.06 -3.18 5.75
C THR A 192 9.90 -3.15 4.75
N LEU A 193 9.55 -4.32 4.26
CA LEU A 193 8.44 -4.63 3.35
C LEU A 193 7.17 -4.94 4.15
N ILE A 194 6.01 -4.53 3.64
CA ILE A 194 4.69 -4.83 4.20
C ILE A 194 3.83 -5.47 3.09
N LEU A 195 3.41 -6.71 3.28
CA LEU A 195 2.46 -7.43 2.43
C LEU A 195 1.11 -7.55 3.13
N ARG A 196 0.01 -7.27 2.42
CA ARG A 196 -1.38 -7.33 2.93
C ARG A 196 -2.28 -8.17 2.02
N GLY A 197 -3.39 -8.68 2.59
CA GLY A 197 -4.45 -9.38 1.85
C GLY A 197 -4.17 -10.82 1.41
N VAL A 198 -2.99 -11.39 1.69
CA VAL A 198 -2.69 -12.80 1.37
C VAL A 198 -3.40 -13.77 2.33
N PRO A 199 -3.85 -14.97 1.89
CA PRO A 199 -4.59 -15.90 2.76
C PRO A 199 -3.73 -16.47 3.90
N SER A 200 -4.16 -16.33 5.16
CA SER A 200 -3.41 -16.79 6.35
C SER A 200 -3.06 -18.28 6.31
N ARG A 201 -3.97 -19.10 5.78
CA ARG A 201 -3.80 -20.56 5.58
C ARG A 201 -2.68 -20.94 4.61
N TRP A 202 -2.15 -20.00 3.83
CA TRP A 202 -0.97 -20.26 2.99
C TRP A 202 0.34 -20.17 3.76
N PHE A 203 0.33 -19.42 4.87
CA PHE A 203 1.46 -19.16 5.78
C PHE A 203 1.33 -19.90 7.13
N ALA A 204 0.28 -20.69 7.32
CA ALA A 204 0.09 -21.53 8.51
C ALA A 204 0.96 -22.81 8.49
N GLU A 205 1.45 -23.24 9.65
CA GLU A 205 2.13 -24.54 9.84
C GLU A 205 1.18 -25.73 9.69
N THR A 206 -0.01 -25.63 10.29
CA THR A 206 -1.02 -26.69 10.28
C THR A 206 -2.20 -26.29 9.39
N ARG A 207 -2.80 -27.27 8.70
CA ARG A 207 -3.94 -27.03 7.79
C ARG A 207 -5.21 -26.53 8.48
N VAL A 208 -5.25 -26.56 9.82
CA VAL A 208 -6.39 -26.14 10.65
C VAL A 208 -6.22 -24.74 11.26
N SER A 209 -5.00 -24.20 11.30
CA SER A 209 -4.78 -22.83 11.80
C SER A 209 -5.41 -21.79 10.87
N LEU A 210 -5.96 -20.73 11.47
CA LEU A 210 -6.33 -19.49 10.80
C LEU A 210 -5.26 -18.40 10.95
N GLU A 211 -4.31 -18.57 11.87
CA GLU A 211 -3.20 -17.65 12.08
C GLU A 211 -1.99 -18.04 11.23
N PRO A 212 -1.28 -17.06 10.63
CA PRO A 212 -0.04 -17.29 9.90
C PRO A 212 1.12 -17.59 10.88
N SER A 213 2.02 -18.48 10.49
CA SER A 213 3.25 -18.74 11.25
C SER A 213 4.38 -17.80 10.81
N VAL A 214 5.08 -17.25 11.79
CA VAL A 214 6.34 -16.50 11.58
C VAL A 214 7.42 -17.39 10.97
N LEU A 215 7.51 -18.68 11.36
CA LEU A 215 8.51 -19.62 10.83
C LEU A 215 8.25 -19.97 9.37
N VAL A 216 6.99 -20.29 9.01
CA VAL A 216 6.62 -20.57 7.62
C VAL A 216 6.77 -19.32 6.75
N SER A 217 6.42 -18.15 7.28
CA SER A 217 6.65 -16.87 6.60
C SER A 217 8.15 -16.61 6.39
N HIS A 218 9.01 -16.86 7.38
CA HIS A 218 10.46 -16.75 7.23
C HIS A 218 10.96 -17.58 6.06
N THR A 219 10.64 -18.88 6.03
CA THR A 219 11.04 -19.76 4.92
C THR A 219 10.55 -19.28 3.55
N ILE A 220 9.38 -18.63 3.48
CA ILE A 220 8.82 -18.10 2.21
C ILE A 220 9.56 -16.83 1.76
N PHE A 221 9.89 -15.92 2.67
CA PHE A 221 10.53 -14.63 2.32
C PHE A 221 12.06 -14.68 2.29
N GLU A 222 12.70 -15.65 2.96
CA GLU A 222 14.15 -15.88 2.97
C GLU A 222 14.69 -16.19 1.57
N VAL A 223 13.81 -16.66 0.66
CA VAL A 223 14.07 -16.77 -0.78
C VAL A 223 14.57 -15.46 -1.38
N PHE A 224 14.07 -14.29 -0.94
CA PHE A 224 14.47 -12.98 -1.49
C PHE A 224 15.77 -12.42 -0.90
N GLY A 225 16.26 -12.97 0.22
CA GLY A 225 17.46 -12.51 0.91
C GLY A 225 17.36 -12.65 2.42
N ASN A 226 18.38 -12.16 3.13
CA ASN A 226 18.49 -12.36 4.57
C ASN A 226 17.45 -11.53 5.33
N ILE A 227 16.65 -12.19 6.16
CA ILE A 227 15.66 -11.56 7.04
C ILE A 227 16.31 -11.23 8.38
N LYS A 228 16.13 -9.99 8.84
CA LYS A 228 16.54 -9.51 10.16
C LYS A 228 15.43 -9.64 11.19
N ASN A 229 14.21 -9.25 10.83
CA ASN A 229 13.00 -9.36 11.67
C ASN A 229 11.80 -9.71 10.77
N LEU A 230 10.86 -10.51 11.27
CA LEU A 230 9.60 -10.80 10.60
C LEU A 230 8.45 -10.82 11.62
N ASN A 231 7.31 -10.28 11.22
CA ASN A 231 6.05 -10.39 11.95
C ASN A 231 4.93 -10.81 10.98
N ALA A 232 4.06 -11.73 11.40
CA ALA A 232 2.92 -12.20 10.62
C ALA A 232 1.67 -12.23 11.51
N THR A 233 0.60 -11.56 11.11
CA THR A 233 -0.65 -11.40 11.88
C THR A 233 -1.86 -11.42 10.96
N GLY A 234 -3.08 -11.66 11.48
CA GLY A 234 -4.30 -11.43 10.72
C GLY A 234 -4.44 -9.96 10.24
N ASP A 235 -5.02 -9.73 9.06
CA ASP A 235 -5.10 -8.38 8.45
C ASP A 235 -6.37 -7.63 8.89
N VAL A 236 -6.39 -7.24 10.16
CA VAL A 236 -7.55 -6.58 10.81
C VAL A 236 -7.78 -5.14 10.29
N ASP A 237 -6.80 -4.54 9.61
CA ASP A 237 -6.87 -3.14 9.14
C ASP A 237 -7.81 -2.95 7.93
N LEU A 238 -7.97 -3.98 7.07
CA LEU A 238 -8.72 -3.87 5.80
C LEU A 238 -10.19 -3.44 5.98
N LEU A 239 -10.74 -3.71 7.17
CA LEU A 239 -12.09 -3.36 7.61
C LEU A 239 -12.39 -1.85 7.68
N LYS A 240 -11.40 -0.97 7.48
CA LYS A 240 -11.53 0.50 7.66
C LYS A 240 -11.45 1.34 6.39
N ASN A 241 -11.07 0.75 5.25
CA ASN A 241 -10.78 1.49 4.02
C ASN A 241 -11.79 1.27 2.88
N GLY A 242 -12.70 0.30 3.02
CA GLY A 242 -13.80 0.13 2.05
C GLY A 242 -14.91 1.16 2.27
N GLU A 243 -15.37 1.81 1.21
CA GLU A 243 -16.69 2.47 1.22
C GLU A 243 -17.79 1.41 1.40
N GLU A 244 -18.95 1.78 1.96
CA GLU A 244 -20.02 0.86 2.41
C GLU A 244 -20.73 0.08 1.28
N GLY A 245 -20.02 -0.81 0.58
CA GLY A 245 -20.56 -1.57 -0.56
C GLY A 245 -19.70 -2.70 -1.10
N GLU A 246 -18.42 -2.80 -0.74
CA GLU A 246 -17.58 -3.92 -1.15
C GLU A 246 -17.79 -5.11 -0.19
N ASP A 247 -18.27 -6.25 -0.72
CA ASP A 247 -18.39 -7.53 0.02
C ASP A 247 -17.00 -8.16 0.22
N SER A 248 -16.14 -7.44 0.94
CA SER A 248 -14.74 -7.78 1.19
C SER A 248 -14.64 -9.15 1.90
N ILE A 249 -13.92 -10.08 1.28
CA ILE A 249 -13.76 -11.46 1.75
C ILE A 249 -13.25 -11.44 3.20
N ALA A 250 -14.09 -11.92 4.12
CA ALA A 250 -13.96 -11.72 5.57
C ALA A 250 -12.50 -11.69 6.07
N SER A 251 -12.02 -10.50 6.46
CA SER A 251 -10.59 -10.19 6.60
C SER A 251 -9.83 -11.05 7.62
N GLY A 252 -10.54 -11.73 8.53
CA GLY A 252 -9.97 -12.75 9.42
C GLY A 252 -9.43 -14.01 8.72
N LEU A 253 -9.59 -14.14 7.40
CA LEU A 253 -8.95 -15.18 6.57
C LEU A 253 -7.68 -14.70 5.85
N GLN A 254 -7.37 -13.41 5.91
CA GLN A 254 -6.18 -12.80 5.31
C GLN A 254 -5.17 -12.40 6.39
N CYS A 255 -3.89 -12.35 6.02
CA CYS A 255 -2.81 -11.94 6.89
C CYS A 255 -1.98 -10.78 6.31
N LYS A 256 -1.47 -9.99 7.24
CA LYS A 256 -0.48 -8.94 7.06
C LYS A 256 0.87 -9.51 7.49
N ILE A 257 1.87 -9.39 6.62
CA ILE A 257 3.23 -9.86 6.88
C ILE A 257 4.19 -8.68 6.72
N VAL A 258 5.03 -8.46 7.72
CA VAL A 258 6.01 -7.37 7.76
C VAL A 258 7.39 -7.99 7.86
N VAL A 259 8.28 -7.67 6.91
CA VAL A 259 9.59 -8.31 6.74
C VAL A 259 10.67 -7.25 6.65
N GLN A 260 11.59 -7.22 7.61
CA GLN A 260 12.80 -6.39 7.57
C GLN A 260 13.96 -7.22 7.06
N PHE A 261 14.59 -6.78 5.96
CA PHE A 261 15.77 -7.41 5.39
C PHE A 261 17.07 -6.85 6.01
N GLU A 262 18.16 -7.61 5.94
CA GLU A 262 19.49 -7.13 6.33
C GLU A 262 20.08 -6.13 5.31
N LYS A 263 19.69 -6.25 4.02
CA LYS A 263 20.27 -5.48 2.91
C LYS A 263 19.20 -4.74 2.11
N TYR A 264 19.53 -3.52 1.68
CA TYR A 264 18.68 -2.72 0.80
C TYR A 264 18.48 -3.35 -0.59
N ASP A 265 19.49 -4.03 -1.12
CA ASP A 265 19.39 -4.81 -2.37
C ASP A 265 18.35 -5.93 -2.23
N ASP A 266 18.38 -6.69 -1.14
CA ASP A 266 17.46 -7.81 -0.86
C ASP A 266 16.00 -7.28 -0.77
N PHE A 267 15.79 -6.17 -0.03
CA PHE A 267 14.50 -5.45 0.00
C PHE A 267 14.06 -4.98 -1.40
N CYS A 268 14.95 -4.34 -2.18
CA CYS A 268 14.61 -3.85 -3.53
C CYS A 268 14.23 -5.00 -4.48
N ASN A 269 14.93 -6.14 -4.39
CA ASN A 269 14.62 -7.33 -5.17
C ASN A 269 13.25 -7.90 -4.77
N ALA A 270 12.96 -8.04 -3.48
CA ALA A 270 11.65 -8.48 -2.98
C ALA A 270 10.52 -7.59 -3.50
N MET A 271 10.69 -6.26 -3.40
CA MET A 271 9.72 -5.28 -3.93
C MET A 271 9.55 -5.39 -5.45
N LYS A 272 10.64 -5.50 -6.24
CA LYS A 272 10.57 -5.65 -7.72
C LYS A 272 9.90 -6.97 -8.14
N VAL A 273 10.05 -8.04 -7.36
CA VAL A 273 9.39 -9.33 -7.66
C VAL A 273 7.92 -9.31 -7.26
N LEU A 274 7.56 -8.71 -6.12
CA LEU A 274 6.17 -8.76 -5.63
C LEU A 274 5.25 -7.73 -6.34
N CYS A 275 5.74 -6.53 -6.71
CA CYS A 275 4.96 -5.57 -7.51
C CYS A 275 4.58 -6.16 -8.88
N GLY A 276 3.34 -5.96 -9.32
CA GLY A 276 2.88 -6.42 -10.65
C GLY A 276 2.70 -7.94 -10.75
N ARG A 277 2.55 -8.64 -9.61
CA ARG A 277 2.33 -10.09 -9.56
C ARG A 277 1.22 -10.45 -8.55
N SER A 278 0.71 -11.68 -8.65
CA SER A 278 -0.28 -12.29 -7.74
C SER A 278 0.34 -13.55 -7.13
N MET A 279 -0.05 -13.93 -5.90
CA MET A 279 0.42 -15.20 -5.33
C MET A 279 -0.54 -16.34 -5.69
N GLN A 280 -0.02 -17.49 -6.09
CA GLN A 280 -0.81 -18.70 -6.37
C GLN A 280 -0.18 -19.89 -5.64
N LYS A 281 -1.01 -20.82 -5.13
CA LYS A 281 -0.54 -22.05 -4.49
C LYS A 281 -0.66 -23.25 -5.44
N GLN A 282 0.32 -24.15 -5.43
CA GLN A 282 0.33 -25.36 -6.26
C GLN A 282 -0.96 -26.18 -6.02
N GLY A 283 -1.62 -26.59 -7.11
CA GLY A 283 -2.92 -27.28 -7.06
C GLY A 283 -4.12 -26.38 -6.75
N SER A 284 -3.93 -25.10 -6.43
CA SER A 284 -5.00 -24.13 -6.23
C SER A 284 -5.35 -23.38 -7.52
N ARG A 285 -6.64 -23.20 -7.79
CA ARG A 285 -7.14 -22.25 -8.79
C ARG A 285 -7.20 -20.81 -8.26
N LEU A 286 -7.28 -20.63 -6.94
CA LEU A 286 -7.26 -19.31 -6.31
C LEU A 286 -5.89 -18.66 -6.51
N ARG A 287 -5.91 -17.49 -7.15
CA ARG A 287 -4.85 -16.48 -7.12
C ARG A 287 -5.21 -15.49 -6.03
N ALA A 288 -4.28 -15.23 -5.12
CA ALA A 288 -4.39 -14.21 -4.10
C ALA A 288 -3.80 -12.92 -4.66
N GLU A 289 -4.66 -11.93 -4.83
CA GLU A 289 -4.24 -10.54 -5.00
C GLU A 289 -3.82 -9.98 -3.64
N TYR A 290 -2.75 -9.21 -3.63
CA TYR A 290 -2.19 -8.61 -2.43
C TYR A 290 -1.83 -7.14 -2.66
N GLU A 291 -1.55 -6.43 -1.58
CA GLU A 291 -0.96 -5.09 -1.62
C GLU A 291 0.48 -5.15 -1.09
N VAL A 292 1.43 -4.62 -1.86
CA VAL A 292 2.84 -4.45 -1.47
C VAL A 292 3.07 -3.00 -1.10
N THR A 293 3.51 -2.75 0.13
CA THR A 293 3.92 -1.43 0.62
C THR A 293 5.24 -1.53 1.39
N TRP A 294 5.75 -0.40 1.84
CA TRP A 294 7.00 -0.29 2.58
C TRP A 294 6.76 0.49 3.88
N ASP A 295 7.54 0.22 4.92
CA ASP A 295 7.34 0.85 6.23
C ASP A 295 7.83 2.31 6.27
N LYS A 296 6.87 3.23 6.46
CA LYS A 296 7.12 4.66 6.68
C LYS A 296 7.43 5.01 8.13
N GLY A 297 7.26 4.08 9.09
CA GLY A 297 7.05 4.39 10.50
C GLY A 297 7.73 3.46 11.51
N ASP A 298 9.02 3.14 11.28
CA ASP A 298 9.94 2.51 12.25
C ASP A 298 9.37 1.27 12.98
N PHE A 299 8.57 0.44 12.30
CA PHE A 299 7.72 -0.60 12.88
C PHE A 299 8.44 -1.45 13.94
N PHE A 300 9.59 -2.04 13.59
CA PHE A 300 10.37 -2.88 14.50
C PHE A 300 11.10 -2.08 15.59
N ARG A 301 11.66 -0.90 15.29
CA ARG A 301 12.30 -0.04 16.31
C ARG A 301 11.29 0.48 17.34
N ASN A 302 10.06 0.70 16.90
CA ASN A 302 8.94 1.12 17.74
C ASN A 302 8.41 -0.03 18.61
N SER A 303 8.51 -1.29 18.18
CA SER A 303 8.29 -2.44 19.10
C SER A 303 9.42 -2.59 20.11
N ASP A 304 10.68 -2.43 19.71
CA ASP A 304 11.84 -2.54 20.60
C ASP A 304 11.74 -1.54 21.77
N GLN A 305 11.41 -0.28 21.47
CA GLN A 305 11.23 0.76 22.49
C GLN A 305 10.03 0.52 23.43
N ARG A 306 8.95 -0.12 22.95
CA ARG A 306 7.80 -0.49 23.80
C ARG A 306 8.17 -1.64 24.74
N ASN A 307 8.90 -2.64 24.23
CA ASN A 307 9.33 -3.80 25.00
C ASN A 307 10.37 -3.41 26.06
N GLY A 308 11.33 -2.52 25.74
CA GLY A 308 12.31 -2.02 26.70
C GLY A 308 11.68 -1.32 27.92
N ARG A 309 10.69 -0.44 27.70
CA ARG A 309 9.96 0.22 28.81
C ARG A 309 9.23 -0.74 29.74
N LEU A 310 8.82 -1.91 29.24
CA LEU A 310 8.19 -2.94 30.06
C LEU A 310 9.21 -3.73 30.91
N GLN A 311 10.48 -3.79 30.50
CA GLN A 311 11.54 -4.44 31.28
C GLN A 311 12.06 -3.56 32.44
N ASP A 312 12.27 -2.25 32.21
CA ASP A 312 12.67 -1.27 33.26
C ASP A 312 11.75 -1.31 34.50
N THR A 313 10.47 -1.62 34.28
CA THR A 313 9.42 -1.64 35.31
C THR A 313 9.45 -2.92 36.17
N VAL A 314 10.15 -3.97 35.75
CA VAL A 314 10.15 -5.28 36.43
C VAL A 314 11.42 -5.53 37.27
N GLU A 315 12.59 -5.03 36.84
CA GLU A 315 13.86 -5.32 37.54
C GLU A 315 14.04 -4.55 38.88
N HIS A 316 13.25 -3.51 39.12
CA HIS A 316 13.33 -2.67 40.33
C HIS A 316 12.70 -3.28 41.60
N HIS A 317 12.27 -4.55 41.57
CA HIS A 317 11.62 -5.22 42.70
C HIS A 317 12.35 -6.47 43.23
N ASN A 318 13.69 -6.43 43.29
CA ASN A 318 14.45 -7.43 44.09
C ASN A 318 15.77 -6.91 44.70
N LYS A 319 15.67 -6.17 45.81
CA LYS A 319 16.66 -6.17 46.93
C LYS A 319 16.04 -5.58 48.20
N ARG A 320 16.29 -6.22 49.35
CA ARG A 320 15.82 -5.79 50.69
C ARG A 320 16.83 -4.85 51.38
N PRO A 321 16.42 -4.08 52.41
CA PRO A 321 17.16 -2.91 52.87
C PRO A 321 18.21 -3.19 53.95
N SER A 322 19.14 -2.26 54.12
CA SER A 322 19.96 -2.09 55.33
C SER A 322 19.86 -0.66 55.84
N ILE A 323 19.25 -0.47 57.00
CA ILE A 323 19.23 0.81 57.72
C ILE A 323 20.46 0.88 58.62
N HIS A 324 21.27 1.93 58.50
CA HIS A 324 21.93 2.49 59.68
C HIS A 324 22.22 3.98 59.54
N SER A 325 22.12 4.70 60.65
CA SER A 325 22.23 6.16 60.73
C SER A 325 23.36 6.61 61.67
N ARG A 326 23.99 7.74 61.33
CA ARG A 326 24.41 8.91 62.17
C ARG A 326 25.55 9.65 61.43
N LEU A 327 25.61 10.98 61.24
CA LEU A 327 25.19 12.20 61.98
C LEU A 327 26.34 12.79 62.84
N THR A 328 27.01 13.80 62.27
CA THR A 328 27.74 14.91 62.92
C THR A 328 27.94 16.04 61.91
N GLN A 329 28.10 17.33 62.26
CA GLN A 329 27.17 18.30 62.91
C GLN A 329 27.76 19.73 62.64
N ASN A 330 27.00 20.80 62.90
CA ASN A 330 27.42 22.21 62.95
C ASN A 330 27.71 22.87 61.57
N ASP A 331 27.51 24.17 61.31
CA ASP A 331 26.76 25.32 61.90
C ASP A 331 26.86 26.47 60.87
N SER A 332 26.00 27.50 60.70
CA SER A 332 24.68 27.93 61.21
C SER A 332 24.10 28.88 60.10
N GLU A 333 23.07 29.75 60.17
CA GLU A 333 22.16 30.24 61.23
C GLU A 333 20.77 30.61 60.61
N GLY A 334 20.27 31.85 60.75
CA GLY A 334 18.94 32.31 60.33
C GLY A 334 18.84 32.94 58.93
N SER A 335 17.66 33.38 58.47
CA SER A 335 16.39 33.56 59.21
C SER A 335 15.11 33.43 58.33
N HIS A 336 13.95 33.43 58.99
CA HIS A 336 12.59 33.31 58.43
C HIS A 336 11.65 34.17 59.29
N PRO A 337 10.55 34.79 58.79
CA PRO A 337 9.31 34.01 58.57
C PRO A 337 8.21 34.54 57.59
N LYS A 338 7.34 33.60 57.16
CA LYS A 338 5.85 33.70 56.95
C LYS A 338 5.30 34.80 55.99
N ARG A 339 4.67 34.44 54.85
CA ARG A 339 3.35 33.77 54.64
C ARG A 339 2.15 34.73 54.69
N PHE A 340 1.41 34.85 53.58
CA PHE A 340 -0.07 34.84 53.58
C PHE A 340 -0.65 34.26 52.27
N LYS A 341 -1.87 33.72 52.35
CA LYS A 341 -2.70 33.19 51.25
C LYS A 341 -4.11 33.72 51.48
N VAL A 342 -4.75 34.29 50.47
CA VAL A 342 -6.18 34.70 50.48
C VAL A 342 -6.77 34.37 49.12
N GLU A 343 -8.05 33.98 49.08
CA GLU A 343 -8.80 33.60 47.88
C GLU A 343 -9.92 34.64 47.59
N PHE A 344 -10.63 34.44 46.47
CA PHE A 344 -11.60 35.35 45.85
C PHE A 344 -12.76 35.82 46.76
N PRO A 345 -13.48 36.87 46.32
CA PRO A 345 -14.88 36.62 45.93
C PRO A 345 -15.26 37.19 44.54
N CYS A 346 -16.52 36.97 44.13
CA CYS A 346 -17.11 37.28 42.82
C CYS A 346 -18.43 38.05 42.97
N SER A 347 -18.64 39.10 42.14
CA SER A 347 -19.90 39.86 41.92
C SER A 347 -19.59 41.05 40.99
N THR A 348 -20.43 41.57 40.08
CA THR A 348 -21.77 41.21 39.56
C THR A 348 -21.99 41.99 38.23
N GLU A 349 -23.23 41.96 37.70
CA GLU A 349 -23.86 42.72 36.58
C GLU A 349 -23.34 44.18 36.28
N GLU A 350 -23.61 44.83 35.13
CA GLU A 350 -24.90 44.92 34.40
C GLU A 350 -24.77 45.42 32.92
N ASP A 351 -25.91 45.68 32.28
CA ASP A 351 -26.19 45.91 30.84
C ASP A 351 -25.42 47.00 30.04
N GLY A 352 -25.47 46.88 28.70
CA GLY A 352 -25.07 47.94 27.77
C GLY A 352 -25.33 47.65 26.28
N HIS A 353 -26.49 48.08 25.74
CA HIS A 353 -26.90 47.86 24.34
C HIS A 353 -26.83 49.15 23.49
N VAL A 354 -26.00 49.17 22.44
CA VAL A 354 -25.98 50.19 21.37
C VAL A 354 -25.57 49.55 20.02
N ASP A 355 -26.16 50.04 18.92
CA ASP A 355 -26.02 49.49 17.57
C ASP A 355 -24.87 50.04 16.69
N HIS A 356 -24.57 49.27 15.63
CA HIS A 356 -24.07 49.70 14.30
C HIS A 356 -22.89 50.70 14.14
N LEU A 357 -21.76 50.25 13.57
CA LEU A 357 -21.37 50.53 12.15
C LEU A 357 -19.97 50.01 11.72
N GLN A 358 -19.94 49.19 10.64
CA GLN A 358 -18.79 48.92 9.74
C GLN A 358 -17.54 48.23 10.37
N ILE A 359 -16.57 47.65 9.63
CA ILE A 359 -16.16 47.71 8.21
C ILE A 359 -16.02 46.30 7.59
N LYS A 360 -16.41 46.15 6.31
CA LYS A 360 -16.13 44.98 5.42
C LYS A 360 -14.98 45.31 4.44
N TYR A 361 -14.59 44.32 3.62
CA TYR A 361 -13.56 44.29 2.54
C TYR A 361 -12.26 43.55 2.96
N TRP A 362 -11.56 42.76 2.12
CA TRP A 362 -11.57 42.68 0.65
C TRP A 362 -11.67 41.25 0.05
N LYS A 363 -12.51 41.12 -0.99
CA LYS A 363 -12.45 40.21 -2.16
C LYS A 363 -13.50 40.77 -3.13
N THR A 364 -13.31 40.95 -4.44
CA THR A 364 -12.26 40.61 -5.41
C THR A 364 -12.17 41.80 -6.40
N LYS A 365 -11.28 41.95 -7.39
CA LYS A 365 -11.32 41.31 -8.73
C LYS A 365 -10.51 42.21 -9.68
N ALA A 366 -9.95 41.67 -10.76
CA ALA A 366 -9.64 42.42 -11.98
C ALA A 366 -9.91 41.51 -13.18
N TYR A 367 -10.55 42.03 -14.23
CA TYR A 367 -10.88 41.30 -15.46
C TYR A 367 -10.32 42.06 -16.68
N ARG A 368 -10.11 41.32 -17.76
CA ARG A 368 -9.84 41.80 -19.13
C ARG A 368 -10.75 42.97 -19.53
N LEU A 369 -10.28 43.87 -20.39
CA LEU A 369 -10.61 43.87 -21.84
C LEU A 369 -9.91 44.99 -22.63
N ASN A 370 -9.75 44.73 -23.94
CA ASN A 370 -9.56 45.65 -25.06
C ASN A 370 -8.39 46.64 -25.10
N SER A 371 -7.40 46.28 -25.93
CA SER A 371 -6.99 47.08 -27.09
C SER A 371 -6.83 46.14 -28.30
#